data_AF-A0AAU1HKL3-F1
#
_entry.id   AF-A0AAU1HKL3-F1
#
_cell.length_a   1.000
_cell.length_b   1.000
_cell.length_c   1.000
_cell.angle_alpha   90.00
_cell.angle_beta   90.00
_cell.angle_gamma   90.00
#
_symmetry.space_group_name_H-M   'P 1'
#
loop_
_entity.id
_entity.type
_entity.pdbx_description
1 polymer ?
#
loop_
_entity_poly.entity_id
_entity_poly.type
_entity_poly.pdbx_seq_one_letter_code
_entity_poly.pdbx_strand_id
1 'polypeptide(L)'
;MSFSLTDVDADDPIWTRRGAVHVPSGRGPTVWGANDVYTIKITGEQTQGRLGLVEATVPAGGGPDAHAHTREDESFYLIDGELEFVDGDHVFTAVAGDFIHVPPGIRHGFKNRGNHAAKLLFMYTPAGLEQLMLDHSTPARPGETPPPTDDDMTARAIQVICKSETIRPAQP
;
A
#
# COMPACT_ATOMS: atom_id res chain seq x y z
N MET A 1 -1.52 -17.31 -28.34
CA MET A 1 -0.30 -18.14 -28.32
C MET A 1 0.02 -18.44 -26.86
N SER A 2 0.36 -19.68 -26.52
CA SER A 2 0.79 -20.07 -25.17
C SER A 2 2.32 -20.12 -25.10
N PHE A 3 2.88 -19.90 -23.90
CA PHE A 3 4.31 -20.12 -23.67
C PHE A 3 4.66 -21.60 -23.85
N SER A 4 5.78 -21.88 -24.52
CA SER A 4 6.41 -23.20 -24.58
C SER A 4 7.43 -23.31 -23.45
N LEU A 5 7.42 -24.44 -22.72
CA LEU A 5 8.41 -24.72 -21.67
C LEU A 5 9.46 -25.75 -22.10
N THR A 6 9.43 -26.19 -23.36
CA THR A 6 10.28 -27.29 -23.86
C THR A 6 11.61 -26.81 -24.45
N ASP A 7 11.80 -25.51 -24.58
CA ASP A 7 12.94 -24.91 -25.31
C ASP A 7 14.08 -24.46 -24.37
N VAL A 8 14.10 -24.95 -23.13
CA VAL A 8 15.11 -24.62 -22.12
C VAL A 8 15.82 -25.87 -21.60
N ASP A 9 17.06 -25.70 -21.14
CA ASP A 9 17.78 -26.75 -20.42
C ASP A 9 17.04 -27.07 -19.12
N ALA A 10 16.59 -28.32 -18.97
CA ALA A 10 15.81 -28.78 -17.83
C ALA A 10 16.62 -28.90 -16.54
N ASP A 11 17.96 -28.91 -16.63
CA ASP A 11 18.85 -29.04 -15.48
C ASP A 11 19.44 -27.68 -15.03
N ASP A 12 19.31 -26.63 -15.86
CA ASP A 12 19.77 -25.29 -15.50
C ASP A 12 18.78 -24.60 -14.55
N PRO A 13 19.18 -24.33 -13.29
CA PRO A 13 18.30 -23.73 -12.30
C PRO A 13 17.85 -22.31 -12.67
N ILE A 14 18.52 -21.60 -13.59
CA ILE A 14 18.02 -20.29 -14.04
C ILE A 14 16.68 -20.42 -14.78
N TRP A 15 16.44 -21.55 -15.45
CA TRP A 15 15.23 -21.81 -16.24
C TRP A 15 14.19 -22.62 -15.49
N THR A 16 14.62 -23.44 -14.51
CA THR A 16 13.72 -24.41 -13.86
C THR A 16 13.37 -24.08 -12.41
N ARG A 17 14.15 -23.23 -11.73
CA ARG A 17 13.87 -22.83 -10.35
C ARG A 17 12.55 -22.07 -10.29
N ARG A 18 11.65 -22.55 -9.42
CA ARG A 18 10.43 -21.84 -9.04
C ARG A 18 10.69 -20.99 -7.80
N GLY A 19 10.15 -19.78 -7.79
CA GLY A 19 10.24 -18.87 -6.66
C GLY A 19 9.37 -17.63 -6.76
N ALA A 20 8.52 -17.54 -7.79
CA ALA A 20 7.61 -16.43 -7.96
C ALA A 20 6.51 -16.49 -6.88
N VAL A 21 6.24 -15.34 -6.26
CA VAL A 21 5.05 -15.14 -5.45
C VAL A 21 3.91 -14.80 -6.40
N HIS A 22 2.87 -15.65 -6.43
CA HIS A 22 1.65 -15.38 -7.17
C HIS A 22 0.49 -15.18 -6.20
N VAL A 23 -0.04 -13.96 -6.15
CA VAL A 23 -1.24 -13.61 -5.39
C VAL A 23 -2.38 -13.36 -6.38
N PRO A 24 -3.40 -14.24 -6.47
CA PRO A 24 -4.50 -14.03 -7.39
C PRO A 24 -5.26 -12.72 -7.11
N SER A 25 -5.99 -12.23 -8.12
CA SER A 25 -6.84 -11.05 -7.97
C SER A 25 -7.80 -11.19 -6.78
N GLY A 26 -7.94 -10.12 -5.97
CA GLY A 26 -8.76 -10.13 -4.76
C GLY A 26 -8.27 -11.07 -3.65
N ARG A 27 -7.02 -11.55 -3.71
CA ARG A 27 -6.38 -12.33 -2.64
C ARG A 27 -5.25 -11.54 -2.00
N GLY A 28 -4.84 -12.04 -0.83
CA GLY A 28 -3.84 -11.44 0.05
C GLY A 28 -4.38 -11.30 1.47
N PRO A 29 -3.52 -11.28 2.49
CA PRO A 29 -3.92 -10.78 3.81
C PRO A 29 -4.57 -9.41 3.64
N THR A 30 -5.75 -9.23 4.24
CA THR A 30 -6.54 -8.01 4.06
C THR A 30 -6.92 -7.45 5.42
N VAL A 31 -6.77 -6.15 5.57
CA VAL A 31 -7.00 -5.44 6.83
C VAL A 31 -7.70 -4.10 6.60
N TRP A 32 -8.41 -3.62 7.63
CA TRP A 32 -8.91 -2.25 7.71
C TRP A 32 -7.93 -1.35 8.44
N GLY A 33 -7.59 -0.21 7.84
CA GLY A 33 -6.79 0.84 8.47
C GLY A 33 -7.14 2.21 7.89
N ALA A 34 -7.21 3.25 8.72
CA ALA A 34 -7.50 4.62 8.29
C ALA A 34 -8.73 4.79 7.37
N ASN A 35 -9.81 4.03 7.62
CA ASN A 35 -11.03 3.95 6.76
C ASN A 35 -10.83 3.35 5.38
N ASP A 36 -9.72 2.68 5.13
CA ASP A 36 -9.43 2.01 3.88
C ASP A 36 -9.42 0.50 4.06
N VAL A 37 -9.50 -0.23 2.94
CA VAL A 37 -9.23 -1.66 2.88
C VAL A 37 -7.88 -1.87 2.21
N TYR A 38 -6.93 -2.45 2.94
CA TYR A 38 -5.59 -2.76 2.45
C TYR A 38 -5.43 -4.25 2.24
N THR A 39 -5.04 -4.67 1.04
CA THR A 39 -4.73 -6.04 0.68
C THR A 39 -3.25 -6.18 0.36
N ILE A 40 -2.52 -6.91 1.20
CA ILE A 40 -1.07 -7.08 1.07
C ILE A 40 -0.79 -8.10 -0.04
N LYS A 41 0.02 -7.71 -1.02
CA LYS A 41 0.39 -8.54 -2.18
C LYS A 41 1.77 -9.18 -2.02
N ILE A 42 2.70 -8.50 -1.35
CA ILE A 42 4.00 -9.06 -0.99
C ILE A 42 4.56 -8.36 0.25
N THR A 43 5.24 -9.12 1.11
CA THR A 43 5.89 -8.61 2.33
C THR A 43 7.41 -8.57 2.21
N GLY A 44 8.05 -7.83 3.10
CA GLY A 44 9.50 -7.84 3.30
C GLY A 44 10.07 -9.24 3.56
N GLU A 45 9.37 -10.12 4.27
CA GLU A 45 9.84 -11.51 4.47
C GLU A 45 10.02 -12.24 3.13
N GLN A 46 9.06 -12.07 2.22
CA GLN A 46 9.09 -12.71 0.90
C GLN A 46 10.12 -12.08 -0.05
N THR A 47 10.45 -10.80 0.16
CA THR A 47 11.37 -10.03 -0.71
C THR A 47 12.76 -9.83 -0.11
N GLN A 48 13.03 -10.38 1.08
CA GLN A 48 14.26 -10.13 1.83
C GLN A 48 14.45 -8.63 2.14
N GLY A 49 13.37 -7.98 2.57
CA GLY A 49 13.34 -6.57 2.97
C GLY A 49 13.36 -5.58 1.81
N ARG A 50 13.30 -6.04 0.56
CA ARG A 50 13.47 -5.17 -0.61
C ARG A 50 12.20 -4.41 -1.00
N LEU A 51 11.05 -5.06 -0.93
CA LEU A 51 9.78 -4.52 -1.43
C LEU A 51 8.61 -5.00 -0.58
N GLY A 52 7.77 -4.05 -0.15
CA GLY A 52 6.39 -4.29 0.27
C GLY A 52 5.44 -3.76 -0.80
N LEU A 53 4.35 -4.48 -1.11
CA LEU A 53 3.33 -4.03 -2.07
C LEU A 53 1.95 -4.26 -1.49
N VAL A 54 1.13 -3.21 -1.55
CA VAL A 54 -0.23 -3.21 -1.02
C VAL A 54 -1.19 -2.67 -2.08
N GLU A 55 -2.35 -3.30 -2.19
CA GLU A 55 -3.50 -2.80 -2.95
C GLU A 55 -4.49 -2.17 -1.98
N ALA A 56 -4.83 -0.90 -2.18
CA ALA A 56 -5.81 -0.18 -1.39
C ALA A 56 -7.13 0.00 -2.15
N THR A 57 -8.23 -0.17 -1.44
CA THR A 57 -9.54 0.40 -1.79
C THR A 57 -9.85 1.50 -0.80
N VAL A 58 -10.05 2.72 -1.31
CA VAL A 58 -10.19 3.96 -0.53
C VAL A 58 -11.61 4.47 -0.73
N PRO A 59 -12.54 4.25 0.21
CA PRO A 59 -13.90 4.79 0.14
C PRO A 59 -13.93 6.32 0.15
N ALA A 60 -15.08 6.91 -0.15
CA ALA A 60 -15.30 8.34 0.02
C ALA A 60 -14.96 8.78 1.45
N GLY A 61 -14.13 9.83 1.59
CA GLY A 61 -13.62 10.29 2.88
C GLY A 61 -12.51 9.42 3.50
N GLY A 62 -12.07 8.36 2.82
CA GLY A 62 -10.91 7.55 3.19
C GLY A 62 -9.58 8.22 2.88
N GLY A 63 -8.49 7.48 3.11
CA GLY A 63 -7.12 7.91 2.90
C GLY A 63 -6.44 8.44 4.18
N PRO A 64 -5.13 8.21 4.33
CA PRO A 64 -4.37 8.52 5.54
C PRO A 64 -4.14 10.02 5.69
N ASP A 65 -3.95 10.45 6.94
CA ASP A 65 -3.46 11.79 7.22
C ASP A 65 -2.04 11.99 6.66
N ALA A 66 -1.70 13.24 6.36
CA ALA A 66 -0.39 13.57 5.82
C ALA A 66 0.74 13.29 6.83
N HIS A 67 1.77 12.59 6.37
CA HIS A 67 2.92 12.16 7.16
C HIS A 67 4.18 12.12 6.27
N ALA A 68 5.35 11.86 6.84
CA ALA A 68 6.59 11.72 6.08
C ALA A 68 7.36 10.49 6.56
N HIS A 69 7.99 9.77 5.64
CA HIS A 69 8.85 8.65 6.01
C HIS A 69 10.29 9.13 6.24
N THR A 70 11.05 8.53 7.15
CA THR A 70 12.46 8.86 7.40
C THR A 70 13.41 7.90 6.69
N ARG A 71 12.91 6.76 6.19
CA ARG A 71 13.71 5.68 5.63
C ARG A 71 13.21 5.18 4.27
N GLU A 72 11.91 4.96 4.13
CA GLU A 72 11.33 4.36 2.92
C GLU A 72 11.04 5.40 1.84
N ASP A 73 11.31 5.02 0.59
CA ASP A 73 10.55 5.56 -0.52
C ASP A 73 9.15 4.94 -0.55
N GLU A 74 8.13 5.73 -0.84
CA GLU A 74 6.78 5.24 -1.11
C GLU A 74 6.35 5.61 -2.53
N SER A 75 5.91 4.64 -3.31
CA SER A 75 5.42 4.87 -4.67
C SER A 75 3.98 4.42 -4.81
N PHE A 76 3.18 5.20 -5.53
CA PHE A 76 1.75 5.00 -5.72
C PHE A 76 1.45 4.85 -7.21
N TYR A 77 0.53 3.95 -7.54
CA TYR A 77 -0.04 3.82 -8.88
C TYR A 77 -1.57 3.74 -8.78
N LEU A 78 -2.27 4.75 -9.29
CA LEU A 78 -3.73 4.76 -9.24
C LEU A 78 -4.29 3.83 -10.32
N ILE A 79 -5.12 2.88 -9.89
CA ILE A 79 -5.78 1.91 -10.77
C ILE A 79 -7.13 2.45 -11.25
N ASP A 80 -7.90 3.04 -10.34
CA ASP A 80 -9.26 3.51 -10.60
C ASP A 80 -9.65 4.66 -9.67
N GLY A 81 -10.55 5.53 -10.13
CA GLY A 81 -11.01 6.71 -9.39
C GLY A 81 -10.00 7.88 -9.37
N GLU A 82 -10.16 8.75 -8.37
CA GLU A 82 -9.37 9.96 -8.18
C GLU A 82 -9.11 10.21 -6.68
N LEU A 83 -7.97 10.82 -6.37
CA LEU A 83 -7.56 11.16 -5.01
C LEU A 83 -6.97 12.59 -4.97
N GLU A 84 -7.28 13.35 -3.92
CA GLU A 84 -6.54 14.55 -3.58
C GLU A 84 -5.23 14.12 -2.89
N PHE A 85 -4.09 14.42 -3.50
CA PHE A 85 -2.77 14.00 -3.03
C PHE A 85 -1.97 15.20 -2.50
N VAL A 86 -1.26 15.00 -1.39
CA VAL A 86 -0.38 16.00 -0.76
C VAL A 86 1.07 15.69 -1.15
N ASP A 87 1.81 16.71 -1.60
CA ASP A 87 3.25 16.68 -1.81
C ASP A 87 3.86 17.94 -1.18
N GLY A 88 4.42 17.79 0.02
CA GLY A 88 4.95 18.92 0.80
C GLY A 88 3.85 19.93 1.16
N ASP A 89 3.95 21.12 0.57
CA ASP A 89 2.99 22.22 0.65
C ASP A 89 2.05 22.31 -0.56
N HIS A 90 2.22 21.43 -1.54
CA HIS A 90 1.42 21.34 -2.74
C HIS A 90 0.34 20.25 -2.61
N VAL A 91 -0.80 20.50 -3.26
CA VAL A 91 -1.92 19.55 -3.35
C VAL A 91 -2.36 19.47 -4.80
N PHE A 92 -2.54 18.24 -5.31
CA PHE A 92 -3.02 18.00 -6.66
C PHE A 92 -3.98 16.81 -6.71
N THR A 93 -4.78 16.72 -7.78
CA THR A 93 -5.64 15.56 -8.03
C THR A 93 -4.86 14.51 -8.80
N ALA A 94 -4.73 13.32 -8.21
CA ALA A 94 -4.23 12.13 -8.88
C ALA A 94 -5.42 11.33 -9.44
N VAL A 95 -5.30 10.83 -10.67
CA VAL A 95 -6.34 10.05 -11.35
C VAL A 95 -5.83 8.69 -11.80
N ALA A 96 -6.72 7.81 -12.24
CA ALA A 96 -6.37 6.49 -12.76
C ALA A 96 -5.28 6.56 -13.86
N GLY A 97 -4.23 5.75 -13.69
CA GLY A 97 -3.05 5.72 -14.56
C GLY A 97 -1.88 6.58 -14.08
N ASP A 98 -2.10 7.50 -13.14
CA ASP A 98 -1.04 8.32 -12.57
C ASP A 98 -0.10 7.49 -11.69
N PHE A 99 1.17 7.86 -11.74
CA PHE A 99 2.24 7.33 -10.89
C PHE A 99 2.84 8.46 -10.07
N ILE A 100 3.04 8.21 -8.78
CA ILE A 100 3.63 9.17 -7.85
C ILE A 100 4.73 8.45 -7.08
N HIS A 101 5.88 9.09 -6.91
CA HIS A 101 6.99 8.57 -6.12
C HIS A 101 7.41 9.61 -5.10
N VAL A 102 7.50 9.21 -3.84
CA VAL A 102 7.82 10.07 -2.71
C VAL A 102 9.06 9.55 -1.99
N PRO A 103 10.19 10.29 -2.08
CA PRO A 103 11.39 9.96 -1.33
C PRO A 103 11.26 10.22 0.18
N PRO A 104 12.18 9.68 1.00
CA PRO A 104 12.24 9.97 2.43
C PRO A 104 12.31 11.48 2.71
N GLY A 105 11.61 11.89 3.77
CA GLY A 105 11.58 13.26 4.29
C GLY A 105 10.53 14.17 3.64
N ILE A 106 9.82 13.69 2.62
CA ILE A 106 8.76 14.45 1.97
C ILE A 106 7.41 14.13 2.61
N ARG A 107 6.70 15.18 3.03
CA ARG A 107 5.33 15.08 3.55
C ARG A 107 4.40 14.67 2.42
N HIS A 108 3.65 13.59 2.62
CA HIS A 108 2.67 13.09 1.68
C HIS A 108 1.46 12.50 2.38
N GLY A 109 0.39 12.31 1.63
CA GLY A 109 -0.87 11.74 2.09
C GLY A 109 -1.91 11.88 0.99
N PHE A 110 -3.05 11.22 1.14
CA PHE A 110 -4.11 11.35 0.16
C PHE A 110 -5.48 11.27 0.80
N LYS A 111 -6.47 11.89 0.15
CA LYS A 111 -7.87 11.85 0.56
C LYS A 111 -8.75 11.55 -0.64
N ASN A 112 -9.70 10.63 -0.47
CA ASN A 112 -10.77 10.49 -1.44
C ASN A 112 -11.86 11.53 -1.15
N ARG A 113 -11.90 12.60 -1.95
CA ARG A 113 -12.92 13.67 -1.87
C ARG A 113 -14.13 13.40 -2.75
N GLY A 114 -14.11 12.33 -3.54
CA GLY A 114 -15.19 11.92 -4.43
C GLY A 114 -16.30 11.15 -3.71
N ASN A 115 -17.28 10.71 -4.49
CA ASN A 115 -18.45 9.96 -4.01
C ASN A 115 -18.35 8.44 -4.25
N HIS A 116 -17.26 7.99 -4.89
CA HIS A 116 -17.00 6.60 -5.25
C HIS A 116 -15.66 6.16 -4.69
N ALA A 117 -15.50 4.86 -4.44
CA ALA A 117 -14.22 4.34 -3.97
C ALA A 117 -13.15 4.48 -5.05
N ALA A 118 -11.94 4.87 -4.65
CA ALA A 118 -10.75 4.84 -5.48
C ALA A 118 -9.94 3.57 -5.21
N LYS A 119 -9.12 3.16 -6.18
CA LYS A 119 -8.24 1.99 -6.07
C LYS A 119 -6.83 2.36 -6.48
N LEU A 120 -5.86 1.98 -5.68
CA LEU A 120 -4.44 2.22 -5.95
C LEU A 120 -3.56 1.06 -5.47
N LEU A 121 -2.39 0.94 -6.07
CA LEU A 121 -1.26 0.23 -5.49
C LEU A 121 -0.35 1.23 -4.80
N PHE A 122 0.21 0.85 -3.67
CA PHE A 122 1.37 1.53 -3.13
C PHE A 122 2.42 0.53 -2.65
N MET A 123 3.67 0.97 -2.70
CA MET A 123 4.82 0.12 -2.42
C MET A 123 5.89 0.85 -1.64
N TYR A 124 6.57 0.08 -0.79
CA TYR A 124 7.64 0.55 0.08
C TYR A 124 8.95 -0.07 -0.34
N THR A 125 9.97 0.77 -0.45
CA THR A 125 11.36 0.34 -0.62
C THR A 125 12.26 1.13 0.32
N PRO A 126 13.00 0.48 1.24
CA PRO A 126 12.89 -0.93 1.65
C PRO A 126 11.51 -1.27 2.25
N ALA A 127 11.20 -2.56 2.35
CA ALA A 127 9.96 -3.05 2.95
C ALA A 127 9.90 -2.82 4.47
N GLY A 128 8.72 -3.04 5.05
CA GLY A 128 8.50 -3.13 6.50
C GLY A 128 7.22 -2.46 6.99
N LEU A 129 6.79 -1.38 6.32
CA LEU A 129 5.58 -0.64 6.69
C LEU A 129 4.30 -1.47 6.48
N GLU A 130 4.28 -2.34 5.46
CA GLU A 130 3.17 -3.27 5.23
C GLU A 130 3.01 -4.28 6.38
N GLN A 131 4.11 -4.66 7.04
CA GLN A 131 4.05 -5.57 8.18
C GLN A 131 3.51 -4.85 9.43
N LEU A 132 3.94 -3.59 9.67
CA LEU A 132 3.35 -2.77 10.73
C LEU A 132 1.85 -2.58 10.52
N MET A 133 1.42 -2.38 9.27
CA MET A 133 0.00 -2.32 8.93
C MET A 133 -0.71 -3.62 9.30
N LEU A 134 -0.16 -4.80 8.96
CA LEU A 134 -0.75 -6.09 9.36
C LEU A 134 -0.86 -6.25 10.88
N ASP A 135 0.20 -5.89 11.61
CA ASP A 135 0.30 -6.11 13.05
C ASP A 135 -0.63 -5.19 13.86
N HIS A 136 -0.97 -4.01 13.31
CA HIS A 136 -1.76 -2.99 13.99
C HIS A 136 -3.16 -2.79 13.41
N SER A 137 -3.57 -3.55 12.40
CA SER A 137 -4.90 -3.39 11.78
C SER A 137 -5.87 -4.51 12.14
N THR A 138 -7.14 -4.31 11.81
CA THR A 138 -8.17 -5.35 12.00
C THR A 138 -8.34 -6.17 10.73
N PRO A 139 -8.43 -7.51 10.78
CA PRO A 139 -8.68 -8.33 9.60
C PRO A 139 -9.97 -7.92 8.86
N ALA A 140 -9.91 -7.91 7.54
CA ALA A 140 -11.01 -7.54 6.65
C ALA A 140 -11.11 -8.50 5.46
N ARG A 141 -12.13 -8.34 4.60
CA ARG A 141 -12.15 -8.95 3.27
C ARG A 141 -12.16 -7.91 2.16
N PRO A 142 -11.57 -8.22 0.99
CA PRO A 142 -11.63 -7.33 -0.16
C PRO A 142 -13.07 -7.01 -0.56
N GLY A 143 -13.37 -5.73 -0.76
CA GLY A 143 -14.70 -5.25 -1.12
C GLY A 143 -15.66 -5.06 0.05
N GLU A 144 -15.28 -5.36 1.28
CA GLU A 144 -16.06 -4.98 2.45
C GLU A 144 -15.98 -3.47 2.67
N THR A 145 -17.11 -2.86 3.06
CA THR A 145 -17.11 -1.47 3.51
C THR A 145 -16.37 -1.40 4.84
N PRO A 146 -15.37 -0.53 5.00
CA PRO A 146 -14.72 -0.31 6.28
C PRO A 146 -15.78 0.03 7.34
N PRO A 147 -15.68 -0.54 8.55
CA PRO A 147 -16.51 -0.09 9.65
C PRO A 147 -16.26 1.40 9.88
N PRO A 148 -17.24 2.15 10.44
CA PRO A 148 -16.98 3.51 10.89
C PRO A 148 -15.71 3.53 11.75
N THR A 149 -14.82 4.49 11.52
CA THR A 149 -13.65 4.65 12.40
C THR A 149 -14.13 4.85 13.81
N ASP A 150 -13.68 3.99 14.70
CA ASP A 150 -13.78 4.22 16.14
C ASP A 150 -12.43 4.71 16.70
N ASP A 151 -12.44 5.07 17.97
CA ASP A 151 -11.27 5.60 18.67
C ASP A 151 -10.13 4.56 18.73
N ASP A 152 -10.44 3.26 18.74
CA ASP A 152 -9.44 2.19 18.78
C ASP A 152 -8.74 2.02 17.43
N MET A 153 -9.50 2.05 16.33
CA MET A 153 -8.93 2.05 14.97
C MET A 153 -8.07 3.29 14.72
N THR A 154 -8.50 4.44 15.23
CA THR A 154 -7.73 5.69 15.15
C THR A 154 -6.44 5.58 15.97
N ALA A 155 -6.51 5.08 17.20
CA ALA A 155 -5.34 4.86 18.04
C ALA A 155 -4.34 3.88 17.43
N ARG A 156 -4.82 2.84 16.72
CA ARG A 156 -3.99 1.87 16.00
C ARG A 156 -3.31 2.47 14.76
N ALA A 157 -4.03 3.27 13.97
CA ALA A 157 -3.44 4.01 12.85
C ALA A 157 -2.35 4.98 13.34
N ILE A 158 -2.60 5.68 14.46
CA ILE A 158 -1.60 6.49 15.13
C ILE A 158 -0.42 5.64 15.61
N GLN A 159 -0.63 4.40 16.07
CA GLN A 159 0.48 3.52 16.42
C GLN A 159 1.35 3.14 15.22
N VAL A 160 0.79 2.89 14.05
CA VAL A 160 1.58 2.67 12.82
C VAL A 160 2.44 3.92 12.52
N ILE A 161 1.82 5.10 12.62
CA ILE A 161 2.48 6.40 12.36
C ILE A 161 3.53 6.75 13.44
N CYS A 162 3.28 6.47 14.71
CA CYS A 162 4.11 6.92 15.84
C CYS A 162 5.14 5.87 16.31
N LYS A 163 4.86 4.57 16.16
CA LYS A 163 5.80 3.51 16.53
C LYS A 163 6.76 3.16 15.40
N SER A 164 6.41 3.50 14.16
CA SER A 164 7.42 3.47 13.12
C SER A 164 8.39 4.62 13.39
N GLU A 165 9.63 4.31 13.79
CA GLU A 165 10.73 5.29 13.78
C GLU A 165 10.95 5.89 12.39
N THR A 166 10.33 5.25 11.39
CA THR A 166 10.34 5.67 10.01
C THR A 166 9.21 6.59 9.64
N ILE A 167 8.21 6.89 10.47
CA ILE A 167 7.14 7.83 10.11
C ILE A 167 7.14 9.04 11.06
N ARG A 168 6.96 10.24 10.49
CA ARG A 168 6.76 11.49 11.23
C ARG A 168 5.38 12.06 10.93
N PRO A 169 4.53 12.34 11.94
CA PRO A 169 3.28 13.01 11.71
C PRO A 169 3.52 14.46 11.25
N ALA A 170 2.59 15.01 10.46
CA ALA A 170 2.60 16.44 10.15
C ALA A 170 2.49 17.27 11.44
N GLN A 171 3.36 18.28 11.58
CA GLN A 171 3.25 19.27 12.67
C GLN A 171 2.28 20.40 12.25
N PRO A 172 1.45 20.92 13.16
CA PRO A 172 0.55 22.03 12.90
C PRO A 172 1.28 23.36 12.66
#